data_AF-A0A9X5H3U5-F1
#
_entry.id   AF-A0A9X5H3U5-F1
#
_cell.length_a   1.000
_cell.length_b   1.000
_cell.length_c   1.000
_cell.angle_alpha   90.00
_cell.angle_beta   90.00
_cell.angle_gamma   90.00
#
_symmetry.space_group_name_H-M   'P 1'
#
loop_
_entity.id
_entity.type
_entity.pdbx_description
1 polymer ?
#
loop_
_entity_poly.entity_id
_entity_poly.type
_entity_poly.pdbx_seq_one_letter_code
_entity_poly.pdbx_strand_id
1 'polypeptide(L)'
;MNLNYDMVIESLNTWNKDELLFQEYYEMEKTPETIFAFYEKHKDDPYNTSIVMHPELLPSRQDEEAFMRVSQNAVLIKHPRYCPFYFHEHGYFEMIYVISGSCMQSFGEDQEIELSEGDLCILAPDVVHAISAFRDCLVMNILIRRSTFMDIFMNTIRDKSQIGLFFMENLFAKKKYPYLLFHTGKDLVVRNYILDMYLEQINEDEFSDRIICSLLTIFFTQLTRRHKQTIELSSAGKSKRGNEEALVNYILNNYQTVTLEELSRKFYYSVPYCSKVIKDFSGSTFSELLTSVRLQQGENFLLLTQMSVADISARLGYKNPETFIRVFQRYRHMTPSQYRRQNAF
;
A
#
# COMPACT_ATOMS: atom_id res chain seq x y z
N MET A 1 15.51 -4.32 25.46
CA MET A 1 14.95 -3.10 26.06
C MET A 1 13.44 -3.26 26.02
N ASN A 2 12.71 -3.14 27.13
CA ASN A 2 11.25 -3.08 27.05
C ASN A 2 10.90 -1.77 26.36
N LEU A 3 10.50 -1.84 25.09
CA LEU A 3 10.04 -0.68 24.33
C LEU A 3 8.79 -0.14 25.02
N ASN A 4 8.88 1.07 25.56
CA ASN A 4 7.74 1.76 26.13
C ASN A 4 6.99 2.48 25.01
N TYR A 5 6.03 1.79 24.39
CA TYR A 5 5.22 2.34 23.31
C TYR A 5 4.49 3.63 23.71
N ASP A 6 4.17 3.82 24.99
CA ASP A 6 3.51 5.04 25.46
C ASP A 6 4.44 6.25 25.32
N MET A 7 5.74 6.11 25.60
CA MET A 7 6.72 7.17 25.37
C MET A 7 6.90 7.50 23.88
N VAL A 8 6.78 6.49 23.00
CA VAL A 8 6.84 6.70 21.54
C VAL A 8 5.63 7.51 21.09
N ILE A 9 4.44 7.17 21.60
CA ILE A 9 3.20 7.91 21.30
C ILE A 9 3.29 9.34 21.85
N GLU A 10 3.78 9.54 23.07
CA GLU A 10 4.01 10.87 23.64
C GLU A 10 4.96 11.71 22.77
N SER A 11 6.08 11.11 22.33
CA SER A 11 7.03 11.76 21.42
C SER A 11 6.37 12.11 20.08
N LEU A 12 5.61 11.19 19.48
CA LEU A 12 4.88 11.42 18.24
C LEU A 12 3.82 12.53 18.37
N ASN A 13 3.21 12.66 19.55
CA ASN A 13 2.19 13.67 19.79
C ASN A 13 2.76 15.09 19.97
N THR A 14 4.09 15.23 20.14
CA THR A 14 4.74 16.54 20.17
C THR A 14 4.53 17.30 18.85
N TRP A 15 4.39 18.62 18.96
CA TRP A 15 4.15 19.50 17.81
C TRP A 15 5.47 19.92 17.19
N ASN A 16 5.62 19.67 15.89
CA ASN A 16 6.77 20.16 15.14
C ASN A 16 6.52 21.59 14.63
N LYS A 17 7.55 22.20 14.03
CA LYS A 17 7.48 23.59 13.53
C LYS A 17 6.42 23.77 12.45
N ASP A 18 6.28 22.79 11.56
CA ASP A 18 5.33 22.82 10.45
C ASP A 18 3.89 22.80 10.98
N GLU A 19 3.59 21.92 11.93
CA GLU A 19 2.26 21.83 12.57
C GLU A 19 1.88 23.13 13.29
N LEU A 20 2.84 23.79 13.96
CA LEU A 20 2.60 25.09 14.62
C LEU A 20 2.33 26.20 13.60
N LEU A 21 3.08 26.22 12.48
CA LEU A 21 2.88 27.18 11.39
C LEU A 21 1.51 26.97 10.74
N PHE A 22 1.16 25.71 10.45
CA PHE A 22 -0.13 25.35 9.84
C PHE A 22 -1.31 25.70 10.74
N GLN A 23 -1.20 25.42 12.05
CA GLN A 23 -2.23 25.80 13.01
C GLN A 23 -2.40 27.32 13.10
N GLU A 24 -1.31 28.08 13.15
CA GLU A 24 -1.36 29.55 13.20
C GLU A 24 -2.12 30.10 11.98
N TYR A 25 -1.78 29.64 10.77
CA TYR A 25 -2.48 30.05 9.56
C TYR A 25 -3.95 29.60 9.57
N TYR A 26 -4.23 28.40 10.04
CA TYR A 26 -5.59 27.86 10.10
C TYR A 26 -6.49 28.66 11.06
N GLU A 27 -5.97 29.07 12.21
CA GLU A 27 -6.74 29.74 13.26
C GLU A 27 -6.84 31.27 13.11
N MET A 28 -5.87 31.93 12.44
CA MET A 28 -5.91 33.39 12.28
C MET A 28 -7.11 33.87 11.44
N GLU A 29 -7.53 35.11 11.60
CA GLU A 29 -8.47 35.73 10.65
C GLU A 29 -7.76 36.03 9.32
N LYS A 30 -8.45 35.89 8.18
CA LYS A 30 -7.85 36.04 6.84
C LYS A 30 -8.15 37.43 6.29
N THR A 31 -7.47 38.46 6.81
CA THR A 31 -7.47 39.82 6.26
C THR A 31 -6.15 40.10 5.54
N PRO A 32 -6.08 41.09 4.63
CA PRO A 32 -4.82 41.45 3.98
C PRO A 32 -3.69 41.75 4.97
N GLU A 33 -4.00 42.39 6.10
CA GLU A 33 -3.04 42.77 7.14
C GLU A 33 -2.51 41.54 7.89
N THR A 34 -3.38 40.61 8.29
CA THR A 34 -2.97 39.40 9.02
C THR A 34 -2.21 38.43 8.12
N ILE A 35 -2.61 38.29 6.85
CA ILE A 35 -1.90 37.49 5.86
C ILE A 35 -0.48 38.04 5.61
N PHE A 36 -0.35 39.37 5.45
CA PHE A 36 0.96 40.00 5.28
C PHE A 36 1.85 39.81 6.52
N ALA A 37 1.28 40.00 7.72
CA ALA A 37 2.00 39.79 8.98
C ALA A 37 2.45 38.33 9.16
N PHE A 38 1.60 37.36 8.80
CA PHE A 38 1.93 35.94 8.81
C PHE A 38 3.10 35.62 7.87
N TYR A 39 3.03 36.11 6.62
CA TYR A 39 4.09 35.94 5.64
C TYR A 39 5.42 36.52 6.13
N GLU A 40 5.43 37.75 6.66
CA GLU A 40 6.65 38.37 7.19
C GLU A 40 7.23 37.63 8.39
N LYS A 41 6.38 37.05 9.25
CA LYS A 41 6.78 36.26 10.41
C LYS A 41 7.46 34.95 10.00
N HIS A 42 6.98 34.29 8.95
CA HIS A 42 7.43 32.95 8.52
C HIS A 42 8.27 32.96 7.23
N LYS A 43 8.76 34.12 6.79
CA LYS A 43 9.57 34.26 5.56
C LYS A 43 10.85 33.42 5.52
N ASP A 44 11.35 32.99 6.68
CA ASP A 44 12.52 32.11 6.80
C ASP A 44 12.18 30.64 6.45
N ASP A 45 10.89 30.30 6.33
CA ASP A 45 10.37 29.03 5.81
C ASP A 45 9.41 29.29 4.63
N PRO A 46 9.96 29.69 3.46
CA PRO A 46 9.15 30.08 2.32
C PRO A 46 8.34 28.91 1.72
N TYR A 47 8.80 27.66 1.90
CA TYR A 47 8.09 26.49 1.39
C TYR A 47 6.81 26.25 2.19
N ASN A 48 6.89 26.08 3.51
CA ASN A 48 5.71 25.81 4.34
C ASN A 48 4.74 27.01 4.34
N THR A 49 5.28 28.23 4.31
CA THR A 49 4.47 29.45 4.18
C THR A 49 3.73 29.50 2.84
N SER A 50 4.39 29.12 1.74
CA SER A 50 3.74 29.10 0.43
C SER A 50 2.64 28.05 0.35
N ILE A 51 2.87 26.82 0.82
CA ILE A 51 1.88 25.74 0.68
C ILE A 51 0.66 25.95 1.56
N VAL A 52 0.80 26.61 2.72
CA VAL A 52 -0.34 26.91 3.60
C VAL A 52 -1.20 28.05 3.05
N MET A 53 -0.57 29.03 2.38
CA MET A 53 -1.26 30.15 1.76
C MET A 53 -1.90 29.78 0.41
N HIS A 54 -1.26 28.87 -0.32
CA HIS A 54 -1.62 28.50 -1.69
C HIS A 54 -1.59 26.97 -1.88
N PRO A 55 -2.46 26.21 -1.18
CA PRO A 55 -2.51 24.76 -1.31
C PRO A 55 -2.81 24.29 -2.74
N GLU A 56 -3.44 25.12 -3.57
CA GLU A 56 -3.69 24.88 -4.99
C GLU A 56 -2.41 24.74 -5.84
N LEU A 57 -1.26 25.18 -5.32
CA LEU A 57 0.05 25.01 -5.97
C LEU A 57 0.67 23.65 -5.70
N LEU A 58 0.14 22.88 -4.73
CA LEU A 58 0.63 21.54 -4.46
C LEU A 58 0.32 20.63 -5.66
N PRO A 59 1.25 19.73 -6.01
CA PRO A 59 1.04 18.85 -7.15
C PRO A 59 -0.11 17.89 -6.87
N SER A 60 -1.05 17.82 -7.81
CA SER A 60 -2.17 16.87 -7.74
C SER A 60 -1.73 15.41 -7.83
N ARG A 61 -0.50 15.16 -8.30
CA ARG A 61 0.13 13.84 -8.28
C ARG A 61 1.45 13.89 -7.54
N GLN A 62 1.59 13.05 -6.51
CA GLN A 62 2.83 12.93 -5.75
C GLN A 62 3.69 11.79 -6.26
N ASP A 63 4.98 12.07 -6.48
CA ASP A 63 5.95 11.10 -6.94
C ASP A 63 6.48 10.25 -5.77
N GLU A 64 6.71 8.96 -6.03
CA GLU A 64 7.29 8.02 -5.04
C GLU A 64 8.60 8.54 -4.44
N GLU A 65 9.45 9.14 -5.26
CA GLU A 65 10.79 9.62 -4.89
C GLU A 65 10.77 10.83 -3.97
N ALA A 66 9.63 11.54 -3.87
CA ALA A 66 9.47 12.66 -2.94
C ALA A 66 9.42 12.18 -1.48
N PHE A 67 8.99 10.94 -1.25
CA PHE A 67 8.75 10.40 0.10
C PHE A 67 9.55 9.13 0.41
N MET A 68 9.95 8.36 -0.61
CA MET A 68 10.67 7.09 -0.45
C MET A 68 12.01 7.11 -1.19
N ARG A 69 13.11 6.89 -0.48
CA ARG A 69 14.43 6.68 -1.10
C ARG A 69 14.38 5.42 -1.99
N VAL A 70 15.28 5.34 -2.97
CA VAL A 70 15.39 4.17 -3.87
C VAL A 70 15.59 2.86 -3.10
N SER A 71 16.29 2.90 -1.97
CA SER A 71 16.54 1.75 -1.10
C SER A 71 15.38 1.40 -0.15
N GLN A 72 14.31 2.21 -0.12
CA GLN A 72 13.17 2.03 0.78
C GLN A 72 11.98 1.47 0.01
N ASN A 73 11.40 0.40 0.54
CA ASN A 73 10.22 -0.30 0.05
C ASN A 73 8.94 0.14 0.76
N ALA A 74 9.07 0.61 2.01
CA ALA A 74 8.00 1.23 2.76
C ALA A 74 8.54 2.34 3.69
N VAL A 75 7.72 3.36 3.93
CA VAL A 75 8.05 4.50 4.81
C VAL A 75 6.85 4.87 5.68
N LEU A 76 7.11 5.18 6.94
CA LEU A 76 6.15 5.65 7.94
C LEU A 76 6.33 7.15 8.17
N ILE A 77 5.25 7.91 8.03
CA ILE A 77 5.24 9.36 8.14
C ILE A 77 4.10 9.75 9.09
N LYS A 78 4.43 10.49 10.14
CA LYS A 78 3.41 11.17 10.95
C LYS A 78 2.72 12.20 10.06
N HIS A 79 1.40 12.08 9.88
CA HIS A 79 0.65 13.08 9.17
C HIS A 79 0.64 14.41 9.96
N PRO A 80 1.08 15.54 9.39
CA PRO A 80 1.06 16.83 10.09
C PRO A 80 -0.38 17.26 10.39
N ARG A 81 -0.66 17.62 11.64
CA ARG A 81 -1.92 18.27 11.99
C ARG A 81 -2.01 19.63 11.29
N TYR A 82 -3.24 20.03 10.95
CA TYR A 82 -3.54 21.27 10.24
C TYR A 82 -2.90 21.39 8.85
N CYS A 83 -2.34 20.29 8.30
CA CYS A 83 -1.83 20.26 6.94
C CYS A 83 -2.88 20.85 5.97
N PRO A 84 -2.49 21.73 5.03
CA PRO A 84 -3.43 22.36 4.12
C PRO A 84 -4.27 21.32 3.38
N PHE A 85 -5.56 21.60 3.23
CA PHE A 85 -6.45 20.69 2.52
C PHE A 85 -6.22 20.78 1.01
N TYR A 86 -5.85 19.66 0.38
CA TYR A 86 -5.76 19.54 -1.07
C TYR A 86 -5.96 18.09 -1.51
N PHE A 87 -6.55 17.91 -2.69
CA PHE A 87 -6.67 16.60 -3.32
C PHE A 87 -5.39 16.22 -4.03
N HIS A 88 -4.95 14.98 -3.84
CA HIS A 88 -3.82 14.41 -4.55
C HIS A 88 -4.02 12.91 -4.82
N GLU A 89 -3.23 12.38 -5.74
CA GLU A 89 -3.08 10.95 -6.02
C GLU A 89 -1.60 10.56 -6.05
N HIS A 90 -1.30 9.27 -5.89
CA HIS A 90 0.07 8.77 -5.92
C HIS A 90 0.13 7.33 -6.45
N GLY A 91 1.33 6.89 -6.85
CA GLY A 91 1.58 5.60 -7.50
C GLY A 91 1.75 4.40 -6.56
N TYR A 92 1.66 4.61 -5.25
CA TYR A 92 1.96 3.64 -4.20
C TYR A 92 0.73 3.30 -3.35
N PHE A 93 0.84 2.27 -2.51
CA PHE A 93 -0.17 2.00 -1.50
C PHE A 93 0.05 2.92 -0.31
N GLU A 94 -1.03 3.42 0.25
CA GLU A 94 -0.98 4.18 1.49
C GLU A 94 -1.90 3.53 2.51
N MET A 95 -1.38 3.31 3.72
CA MET A 95 -2.21 2.96 4.86
C MET A 95 -2.24 4.12 5.84
N ILE A 96 -3.43 4.53 6.23
CA ILE A 96 -3.69 5.62 7.16
C ILE A 96 -4.20 4.98 8.45
N TYR A 97 -3.41 5.06 9.51
CA TYR A 97 -3.76 4.53 10.82
C TYR A 97 -3.93 5.64 11.84
N VAL A 98 -5.09 5.68 12.50
CA VAL A 98 -5.37 6.65 13.56
C VAL A 98 -4.90 6.08 14.90
N ILE A 99 -3.78 6.59 15.42
CA ILE A 99 -3.24 6.19 16.72
C ILE A 99 -4.08 6.78 17.86
N SER A 100 -4.55 8.02 17.71
CA SER A 100 -5.46 8.70 18.65
C SER A 100 -6.27 9.81 17.96
N GLY A 101 -7.45 10.13 18.50
CA GLY A 101 -8.35 11.16 17.96
C GLY A 101 -9.17 10.67 16.76
N SER A 102 -9.52 11.59 15.86
CA SER A 102 -10.19 11.27 14.59
C SER A 102 -9.76 12.22 13.46
N CYS A 103 -9.86 11.75 12.22
CA CYS A 103 -9.59 12.54 11.02
C CYS A 103 -10.63 12.26 9.92
N MET A 104 -10.74 13.20 8.97
CA MET A 104 -11.54 13.03 7.75
C MET A 104 -10.67 12.58 6.60
N GLN A 105 -11.14 11.57 5.89
CA GLN A 105 -10.62 11.17 4.59
C GLN A 105 -11.65 11.48 3.51
N SER A 106 -11.31 12.33 2.55
CA SER A 106 -12.18 12.75 1.44
C SER A 106 -11.70 12.11 0.13
N PHE A 107 -12.64 11.69 -0.72
CA PHE A 107 -12.42 11.04 -2.01
C PHE A 107 -13.22 11.78 -3.10
N GLY A 108 -12.59 12.78 -3.71
CA GLY A 108 -13.31 13.72 -4.58
C GLY A 108 -14.33 14.56 -3.81
N GLU A 109 -15.31 15.13 -4.51
CA GLU A 109 -16.23 16.13 -3.94
C GLU A 109 -17.37 15.56 -3.08
N ASP A 110 -17.76 14.30 -3.28
CA ASP A 110 -19.03 13.76 -2.74
C ASP A 110 -18.88 12.62 -1.73
N GLN A 111 -17.65 12.18 -1.45
CA GLN A 111 -17.41 11.02 -0.58
C GLN A 111 -16.39 11.34 0.50
N GLU A 112 -16.84 11.28 1.77
CA GLU A 112 -15.99 11.44 2.94
C GLU A 112 -16.25 10.32 3.94
N ILE A 113 -15.20 9.93 4.67
CA ILE A 113 -15.29 8.98 5.78
C ILE A 113 -14.56 9.50 7.01
N GLU A 114 -15.13 9.20 8.18
CA GLU A 114 -14.50 9.38 9.48
C GLU A 114 -13.67 8.18 9.87
N LEU A 115 -12.41 8.46 10.18
CA LEU A 115 -11.49 7.50 10.78
C LEU A 115 -11.33 7.89 12.25
N SER A 116 -11.65 6.96 13.14
CA SER A 116 -11.49 7.11 14.59
C SER A 116 -10.30 6.30 15.10
N GLU A 117 -9.89 6.55 16.35
CA GLU A 117 -8.83 5.78 17.03
C GLU A 117 -8.94 4.27 16.77
N GLY A 118 -7.88 3.70 16.20
CA GLY A 118 -7.79 2.28 15.84
C GLY A 118 -8.28 1.94 14.43
N ASP A 119 -8.81 2.88 13.67
CA ASP A 119 -9.16 2.64 12.27
C ASP A 119 -7.91 2.62 11.39
N LEU A 120 -7.90 1.67 10.47
CA LEU A 120 -6.88 1.52 9.43
C LEU A 120 -7.56 1.59 8.07
N CYS A 121 -7.29 2.65 7.32
CA CYS A 121 -7.75 2.83 5.96
C CYS A 121 -6.61 2.52 4.99
N ILE A 122 -6.85 1.67 3.98
CA ILE A 122 -5.85 1.32 2.97
C ILE A 122 -6.32 1.84 1.62
N LEU A 123 -5.51 2.71 1.04
CA LEU A 123 -5.70 3.34 -0.26
C LEU A 123 -4.88 2.63 -1.32
N ALA A 124 -5.52 2.41 -2.47
CA ALA A 124 -4.84 1.89 -3.65
C ALA A 124 -4.17 3.03 -4.44
N PRO A 125 -3.18 2.72 -5.29
CA PRO A 125 -2.60 3.67 -6.22
C PRO A 125 -3.63 4.39 -7.08
N ASP A 126 -3.32 5.63 -7.45
CA ASP A 126 -4.11 6.49 -8.33
C ASP A 126 -5.52 6.79 -7.79
N VAL A 127 -5.73 6.68 -6.48
CA VAL A 127 -6.95 7.16 -5.81
C VAL A 127 -6.73 8.63 -5.45
N VAL A 128 -7.57 9.51 -6.00
CA VAL A 128 -7.59 10.93 -5.62
C VAL A 128 -8.23 11.05 -4.24
N HIS A 129 -7.50 11.59 -3.29
CA HIS A 129 -7.96 11.74 -1.91
C HIS A 129 -7.34 12.95 -1.22
N ALA A 130 -7.91 13.30 -0.07
CA ALA A 130 -7.40 14.32 0.84
C ALA A 130 -7.64 13.85 2.29
N ILE A 131 -6.81 14.31 3.22
CA ILE A 131 -6.95 14.01 4.64
C ILE A 131 -6.97 15.32 5.43
N SER A 132 -7.88 15.41 6.41
CA SER A 132 -7.95 16.51 7.35
C SER A 132 -7.78 15.98 8.77
N ALA A 133 -6.67 16.32 9.42
CA ALA A 133 -6.38 15.98 10.80
C ALA A 133 -6.10 17.24 11.61
N PHE A 134 -6.72 17.36 12.79
CA PHE A 134 -6.64 18.56 13.63
C PHE A 134 -6.40 18.20 15.09
N ARG A 135 -5.98 19.19 15.89
CA ARG A 135 -5.90 19.13 17.37
C ARG A 135 -5.07 17.96 17.91
N ASP A 136 -5.69 17.00 18.59
CA ASP A 136 -5.10 15.85 19.26
C ASP A 136 -5.11 14.58 18.38
N CYS A 137 -5.45 14.74 17.10
CA CYS A 137 -5.37 13.66 16.13
C CYS A 137 -3.92 13.28 15.86
N LEU A 138 -3.59 12.01 16.06
CA LEU A 138 -2.30 11.43 15.70
C LEU A 138 -2.50 10.35 14.66
N VAL A 139 -2.08 10.65 13.43
CA VAL A 139 -2.21 9.75 12.28
C VAL A 139 -0.83 9.35 11.79
N MET A 140 -0.68 8.07 11.48
CA MET A 140 0.50 7.50 10.84
C MET A 140 0.15 7.04 9.43
N ASN A 141 0.80 7.64 8.44
CA ASN A 141 0.71 7.23 7.05
C ASN A 141 1.85 6.24 6.77
N ILE A 142 1.53 5.11 6.17
CA ILE A 142 2.47 4.04 5.84
C ILE A 142 2.42 3.88 4.33
N LEU A 143 3.45 4.38 3.66
CA LEU A 143 3.60 4.37 2.21
C LEU A 143 4.32 3.09 1.80
N ILE A 144 3.79 2.33 0.86
CA ILE A 144 4.34 1.03 0.44
C ILE A 144 4.41 1.00 -1.08
N ARG A 145 5.59 0.74 -1.63
CA ARG A 145 5.76 0.57 -3.09
C ARG A 145 4.83 -0.52 -3.61
N ARG A 146 4.28 -0.31 -4.81
CA ARG A 146 3.35 -1.26 -5.44
C ARG A 146 3.94 -2.68 -5.52
N SER A 147 5.20 -2.82 -5.91
CA SER A 147 5.87 -4.13 -5.98
C SER A 147 5.93 -4.82 -4.62
N THR A 148 6.36 -4.09 -3.59
CA THR A 148 6.49 -4.61 -2.23
C THR A 148 5.15 -5.00 -1.64
N PHE A 149 4.15 -4.14 -1.81
CA PHE A 149 2.79 -4.43 -1.38
C PHE A 149 2.30 -5.74 -2.00
N MET A 150 2.48 -5.87 -3.32
CA MET A 150 2.12 -7.08 -4.07
C MET A 150 2.86 -8.31 -3.60
N ASP A 151 4.15 -8.18 -3.32
CA ASP A 151 4.97 -9.29 -2.85
C ASP A 151 4.50 -9.81 -1.50
N ILE A 152 4.25 -8.90 -0.56
CA ILE A 152 3.73 -9.24 0.76
C ILE A 152 2.32 -9.81 0.66
N PHE A 153 1.46 -9.19 -0.13
CA PHE A 153 0.06 -9.54 -0.24
C PHE A 153 -0.16 -10.94 -0.85
N MET A 154 0.47 -11.21 -1.99
CA MET A 154 0.32 -12.49 -2.70
C MET A 154 0.92 -13.67 -1.92
N ASN A 155 1.93 -13.41 -1.09
CA ASN A 155 2.53 -14.42 -0.24
C ASN A 155 1.71 -14.66 1.05
N THR A 156 1.08 -13.62 1.60
CA THR A 156 0.33 -13.68 2.87
C THR A 156 -1.11 -14.14 2.68
N ILE A 157 -1.74 -13.78 1.55
CA ILE A 157 -3.16 -14.02 1.27
C ILE A 157 -3.28 -14.94 0.06
N ARG A 158 -2.90 -16.21 0.26
CA ARG A 158 -3.35 -17.33 -0.60
C ARG A 158 -4.75 -17.81 -0.26
N ASP A 159 -5.32 -17.29 0.83
CA ASP A 159 -6.59 -17.75 1.35
C ASP A 159 -7.76 -16.97 0.71
N LYS A 160 -8.91 -17.64 0.58
CA LYS A 160 -10.14 -17.12 -0.07
C LYS A 160 -10.83 -16.00 0.73
N SER A 161 -10.09 -15.06 1.31
CA SER A 161 -10.59 -14.03 2.20
C SER A 161 -11.04 -12.78 1.43
N GLN A 162 -12.00 -12.04 1.99
CA GLN A 162 -12.50 -10.77 1.45
C GLN A 162 -11.39 -9.71 1.28
N ILE A 163 -10.31 -9.81 2.07
CA ILE A 163 -9.09 -8.99 1.92
C ILE A 163 -8.41 -9.32 0.59
N GLY A 164 -8.21 -10.62 0.30
CA GLY A 164 -7.75 -11.13 -0.99
C GLY A 164 -8.47 -10.47 -2.16
N LEU A 165 -9.80 -10.41 -2.06
CA LEU A 165 -10.66 -9.82 -3.07
C LEU A 165 -10.49 -8.30 -3.19
N PHE A 166 -10.53 -7.55 -2.08
CA PHE A 166 -10.34 -6.09 -2.11
C PHE A 166 -9.08 -5.71 -2.87
N PHE A 167 -7.96 -6.31 -2.47
CA PHE A 167 -6.68 -5.94 -3.04
C PHE A 167 -6.60 -6.38 -4.49
N MET A 168 -7.04 -7.59 -4.79
CA MET A 168 -7.10 -8.08 -6.17
C MET A 168 -8.02 -7.26 -7.06
N GLU A 169 -9.08 -6.62 -6.55
CA GLU A 169 -9.94 -5.72 -7.33
C GLU A 169 -9.32 -4.33 -7.49
N ASN A 170 -8.63 -3.80 -6.49
CA ASN A 170 -8.12 -2.42 -6.52
C ASN A 170 -6.71 -2.26 -7.10
N LEU A 171 -5.91 -3.33 -7.09
CA LEU A 171 -4.59 -3.37 -7.70
C LEU A 171 -4.60 -3.42 -9.24
N PHE A 172 -5.77 -3.72 -9.79
CA PHE A 172 -5.85 -4.60 -10.95
C PHE A 172 -7.13 -4.32 -11.76
N ALA A 173 -8.29 -4.03 -11.15
CA ALA A 173 -9.53 -3.84 -11.89
C ALA A 173 -9.79 -2.38 -12.31
N LYS A 174 -10.54 -2.20 -13.41
CA LYS A 174 -10.96 -0.88 -13.92
C LYS A 174 -11.93 -0.10 -13.02
N LYS A 175 -12.54 -0.75 -12.02
CA LYS A 175 -13.42 -0.10 -11.03
C LYS A 175 -12.67 -0.01 -9.70
N LYS A 176 -12.20 1.20 -9.38
CA LYS A 176 -11.49 1.51 -8.14
C LYS A 176 -12.50 1.65 -7.00
N TYR A 177 -12.46 0.76 -6.03
CA TYR A 177 -12.88 1.07 -4.68
C TYR A 177 -11.80 1.96 -4.06
N PRO A 178 -12.12 3.21 -3.67
CA PRO A 178 -11.09 4.14 -3.21
C PRO A 178 -10.31 3.63 -2.00
N TYR A 179 -10.93 2.81 -1.15
CA TYR A 179 -10.31 2.33 0.08
C TYR A 179 -10.86 1.00 0.60
N LEU A 180 -10.08 0.37 1.48
CA LEU A 180 -10.45 -0.70 2.41
C LEU A 180 -10.34 -0.18 3.83
N LEU A 181 -11.38 -0.35 4.62
CA LEU A 181 -11.40 0.11 6.00
C LEU A 181 -11.43 -1.09 6.96
N PHE A 182 -10.55 -1.07 7.95
CA PHE A 182 -10.56 -1.97 9.09
C PHE A 182 -10.84 -1.20 10.37
N HIS A 183 -11.92 -1.56 11.04
CA HIS A 183 -12.17 -1.12 12.41
C HIS A 183 -11.44 -2.05 13.37
N THR A 184 -10.20 -1.72 13.72
CA THR A 184 -9.39 -2.56 14.62
C THR A 184 -9.63 -2.27 16.10
N GLY A 185 -10.27 -1.13 16.40
CA GLY A 185 -10.48 -0.65 17.77
C GLY A 185 -9.15 -0.51 18.51
N LYS A 186 -9.14 -0.80 19.81
CA LYS A 186 -7.92 -0.69 20.65
C LYS A 186 -7.03 -1.93 20.59
N ASP A 187 -6.89 -2.54 19.42
CA ASP A 187 -6.06 -3.72 19.25
C ASP A 187 -4.57 -3.34 19.31
N LEU A 188 -3.99 -3.48 20.50
CA LEU A 188 -2.60 -3.16 20.76
C LEU A 188 -1.62 -3.95 19.88
N VAL A 189 -1.99 -5.13 19.39
CA VAL A 189 -1.12 -5.90 18.50
C VAL A 189 -0.93 -5.17 17.17
N VAL A 190 -2.02 -4.70 16.56
CA VAL A 190 -1.99 -3.93 15.30
C VAL A 190 -1.20 -2.63 15.50
N ARG A 191 -1.54 -1.89 16.56
CA ARG A 191 -0.87 -0.64 16.93
C ARG A 191 0.64 -0.84 17.12
N ASN A 192 1.04 -1.85 17.89
CA ASN A 192 2.43 -2.05 18.24
C ASN A 192 3.28 -2.44 17.01
N TYR A 193 2.75 -3.20 16.05
CA TYR A 193 3.47 -3.45 14.80
C TYR A 193 3.74 -2.16 14.00
N ILE A 194 2.79 -1.22 14.00
CA ILE A 194 3.00 0.09 13.36
C ILE A 194 4.09 0.88 14.08
N LEU A 195 4.08 0.87 15.42
CA LEU A 195 5.11 1.54 16.22
C LEU A 195 6.47 0.86 16.09
N ASP A 196 6.53 -0.48 16.00
CA ASP A 196 7.76 -1.23 15.76
C ASP A 196 8.36 -0.86 14.40
N MET A 197 7.55 -0.77 13.35
CA MET A 197 8.00 -0.32 12.03
C MET A 197 8.51 1.13 12.07
N TYR A 198 7.83 2.01 12.82
CA TYR A 198 8.26 3.40 12.98
C TYR A 198 9.60 3.51 13.70
N LEU A 199 9.78 2.73 14.77
CA LEU A 199 11.02 2.70 15.55
C LEU A 199 12.18 2.10 14.75
N GLU A 200 11.92 1.04 13.98
CA GLU A 200 12.90 0.48 13.06
C GLU A 200 13.32 1.49 11.99
N GLN A 201 12.36 2.27 11.47
CA GLN A 201 12.69 3.31 10.49
C GLN A 201 13.64 4.36 11.07
N ILE A 202 13.49 4.76 12.34
CA ILE A 202 14.38 5.74 12.98
C ILE A 202 15.82 5.24 13.10
N ASN A 203 16.03 3.92 13.21
CA ASN A 203 17.37 3.34 13.30
C ASN A 203 18.19 3.57 12.02
N GLU A 204 17.54 3.59 10.85
CA GLU A 204 18.11 3.91 9.53
C GLU A 204 19.41 3.14 9.18
N ASP A 205 19.51 1.85 9.50
CA ASP A 205 20.65 1.01 9.09
C ASP A 205 20.39 0.20 7.80
N GLU A 206 21.40 -0.54 7.34
CA GLU A 206 21.31 -1.33 6.09
C GLU A 206 20.30 -2.50 6.15
N PHE A 207 19.82 -2.86 7.34
CA PHE A 207 18.84 -3.91 7.58
C PHE A 207 17.42 -3.39 7.79
N SER A 208 17.26 -2.11 8.13
CA SER A 208 15.97 -1.52 8.52
C SER A 208 14.86 -1.73 7.49
N ASP A 209 15.13 -1.52 6.20
CA ASP A 209 14.11 -1.74 5.14
C ASP A 209 13.61 -3.20 5.09
N ARG A 210 14.53 -4.16 5.22
CA ARG A 210 14.21 -5.58 5.23
C ARG A 210 13.42 -5.97 6.48
N ILE A 211 13.76 -5.39 7.64
CA ILE A 211 13.04 -5.61 8.89
C ILE A 211 11.62 -5.04 8.77
N ILE A 212 11.46 -3.81 8.26
CA ILE A 212 10.15 -3.19 8.01
C ILE A 212 9.31 -4.07 7.07
N CYS A 213 9.86 -4.56 5.96
CA CYS A 213 9.12 -5.45 5.05
C CYS A 213 8.70 -6.77 5.72
N SER A 214 9.54 -7.30 6.62
CA SER A 214 9.21 -8.50 7.40
C SER A 214 8.11 -8.22 8.43
N LEU A 215 8.17 -7.07 9.11
CA LEU A 215 7.15 -6.59 10.04
C LEU A 215 5.82 -6.35 9.31
N LEU A 216 5.82 -5.74 8.12
CA LEU A 216 4.63 -5.59 7.28
C LEU A 216 3.98 -6.94 6.97
N THR A 217 4.78 -7.96 6.63
CA THR A 217 4.27 -9.31 6.36
C THR A 217 3.55 -9.89 7.59
N ILE A 218 4.16 -9.75 8.77
CA ILE A 218 3.56 -10.21 10.02
C ILE A 218 2.32 -9.37 10.36
N PHE A 219 2.39 -8.06 10.18
CA PHE A 219 1.30 -7.11 10.38
C PHE A 219 0.07 -7.49 9.56
N PHE A 220 0.20 -7.67 8.25
CA PHE A 220 -0.93 -8.07 7.39
C PHE A 220 -1.48 -9.45 7.77
N THR A 221 -0.61 -10.38 8.18
CA THR A 221 -1.04 -11.70 8.67
C THR A 221 -1.89 -11.55 9.93
N GLN A 222 -1.49 -10.69 10.87
CA GLN A 222 -2.18 -10.46 12.14
C GLN A 222 -3.47 -9.66 11.96
N LEU A 223 -3.43 -8.61 11.15
CA LEU A 223 -4.60 -7.84 10.74
C LEU A 223 -5.65 -8.78 10.12
N THR A 224 -5.25 -9.63 9.17
CA THR A 224 -6.15 -10.61 8.55
C THR A 224 -6.67 -11.63 9.57
N ARG A 225 -5.81 -12.17 10.43
CA ARG A 225 -6.20 -13.16 11.44
C ARG A 225 -7.26 -12.62 12.39
N ARG A 226 -7.14 -11.35 12.79
CA ARG A 226 -7.91 -10.74 13.88
C ARG A 226 -9.11 -9.94 13.39
N HIS A 227 -8.98 -9.29 12.25
CA HIS A 227 -9.92 -8.27 11.74
C HIS A 227 -10.53 -8.59 10.38
N LYS A 228 -10.41 -9.84 9.88
CA LYS A 228 -11.05 -10.24 8.60
C LYS A 228 -12.57 -10.09 8.56
N GLN A 229 -13.24 -9.92 9.70
CA GLN A 229 -14.70 -9.77 9.80
C GLN A 229 -15.15 -8.32 9.95
N THR A 230 -14.23 -7.40 10.28
CA THR A 230 -14.52 -5.97 10.51
C THR A 230 -14.20 -5.12 9.27
N ILE A 231 -14.11 -5.78 8.11
CA ILE A 231 -13.75 -5.15 6.85
C ILE A 231 -14.96 -4.43 6.28
N GLU A 232 -14.78 -3.15 5.99
CA GLU A 232 -15.71 -2.37 5.21
C GLU A 232 -15.10 -2.05 3.83
N LEU A 233 -15.84 -2.46 2.80
CA LEU A 233 -15.56 -2.14 1.41
C LEU A 233 -16.41 -0.94 1.02
N SER A 234 -15.82 0.06 0.38
CA SER A 234 -16.59 1.17 -0.19
C SER A 234 -17.71 0.62 -1.11
N SER A 235 -18.93 1.08 -0.92
CA SER A 235 -20.14 0.43 -1.44
C SER A 235 -20.41 0.63 -2.95
N ALA A 236 -19.40 0.97 -3.75
CA ALA A 236 -19.53 1.17 -5.19
C ALA A 236 -19.62 -0.16 -5.96
N GLY A 237 -20.78 -0.83 -5.87
CA GLY A 237 -21.18 -1.90 -6.78
C GLY A 237 -21.29 -3.28 -6.16
N LYS A 238 -22.25 -3.46 -5.24
CA LYS A 238 -22.83 -4.79 -4.95
C LYS A 238 -23.63 -5.28 -6.17
N SER A 239 -22.97 -5.73 -7.25
CA SER A 239 -23.66 -6.48 -8.30
C SER A 239 -22.77 -7.54 -8.96
N LYS A 240 -23.16 -8.81 -8.78
CA LYS A 240 -22.80 -10.00 -9.60
C LYS A 240 -21.32 -10.47 -9.71
N ARG A 241 -20.42 -10.13 -8.79
CA ARG A 241 -18.96 -10.34 -8.98
C ARG A 241 -18.31 -11.63 -8.46
N GLY A 242 -18.99 -12.44 -7.66
CA GLY A 242 -18.37 -13.61 -7.01
C GLY A 242 -17.66 -14.61 -7.95
N ASN A 243 -18.08 -14.72 -9.22
CA ASN A 243 -17.45 -15.64 -10.19
C ASN A 243 -16.22 -15.07 -10.90
N GLU A 244 -16.12 -13.75 -11.09
CA GLU A 244 -14.98 -13.10 -11.77
C GLU A 244 -13.77 -13.05 -10.83
N GLU A 245 -14.02 -12.75 -9.55
CA GLU A 245 -13.02 -12.83 -8.47
C GLU A 245 -12.51 -14.27 -8.29
N ALA A 246 -13.42 -15.24 -8.28
CA ALA A 246 -13.07 -16.66 -8.20
C ALA A 246 -12.22 -17.11 -9.40
N LEU A 247 -12.43 -16.51 -10.59
CA LEU A 247 -11.64 -16.78 -11.79
C LEU A 247 -10.19 -16.36 -11.61
N VAL A 248 -9.92 -15.14 -11.16
CA VAL A 248 -8.54 -14.66 -10.99
C VAL A 248 -7.85 -15.36 -9.82
N ASN A 249 -8.56 -15.59 -8.70
CA ASN A 249 -8.05 -16.40 -7.60
C ASN A 249 -7.70 -17.83 -8.04
N TYR A 250 -8.44 -18.39 -9.00
CA TYR A 250 -8.09 -19.69 -9.57
C TYR A 250 -6.77 -19.66 -10.33
N ILE A 251 -6.48 -18.58 -11.06
CA ILE A 251 -5.19 -18.40 -11.73
C ILE A 251 -4.06 -18.38 -10.70
N LEU A 252 -4.21 -17.61 -9.62
CA LEU A 252 -3.17 -17.50 -8.58
C LEU A 252 -2.91 -18.81 -7.85
N ASN A 253 -3.94 -19.63 -7.65
CA ASN A 253 -3.79 -20.92 -6.98
C ASN A 253 -3.30 -22.03 -7.92
N ASN A 254 -3.49 -21.87 -9.23
CA ASN A 254 -3.18 -22.88 -10.25
C ASN A 254 -2.17 -22.36 -11.29
N TYR A 255 -1.35 -21.38 -10.92
CA TYR A 255 -0.43 -20.67 -11.83
C TYR A 255 0.53 -21.59 -12.58
N GLN A 256 0.75 -22.82 -12.09
CA GLN A 256 1.63 -23.80 -12.70
C GLN A 256 1.05 -24.35 -14.01
N THR A 257 -0.26 -24.55 -14.09
CA THR A 257 -0.88 -25.30 -15.20
C THR A 257 -2.09 -24.62 -15.82
N VAL A 258 -2.64 -23.58 -15.19
CA VAL A 258 -3.87 -22.93 -15.62
C VAL A 258 -3.79 -22.47 -17.08
N THR A 259 -4.87 -22.69 -17.82
CA THR A 259 -5.07 -22.17 -19.18
C THR A 259 -6.43 -21.47 -19.31
N LEU A 260 -6.60 -20.65 -20.35
CA LEU A 260 -7.87 -19.98 -20.62
C LEU A 260 -9.01 -20.98 -20.90
N GLU A 261 -8.70 -22.12 -21.53
CA GLU A 261 -9.67 -23.19 -21.80
C GLU A 261 -10.12 -23.85 -20.50
N GLU A 262 -9.22 -24.01 -19.52
CA GLU A 262 -9.55 -24.51 -18.19
C GLU A 262 -10.48 -23.54 -17.45
N LEU A 263 -10.16 -22.24 -17.46
CA LEU A 263 -10.99 -21.20 -16.85
C LEU A 263 -12.38 -21.15 -17.50
N SER A 264 -12.43 -21.19 -18.84
CA SER A 264 -13.66 -21.24 -19.62
C SER A 264 -14.59 -22.37 -19.17
N ARG A 265 -14.06 -23.60 -19.06
CA ARG A 265 -14.83 -24.76 -18.58
C ARG A 265 -15.25 -24.64 -17.12
N LYS A 266 -14.37 -24.14 -16.25
CA LYS A 266 -14.61 -24.07 -14.81
C LYS A 266 -15.67 -23.04 -14.44
N PHE A 267 -15.63 -21.87 -15.10
CA PHE A 267 -16.50 -20.74 -14.79
C PHE A 267 -17.68 -20.61 -15.75
N TYR A 268 -17.84 -21.57 -16.67
CA TYR A 268 -18.90 -21.59 -17.69
C TYR A 268 -18.92 -20.30 -18.53
N TYR A 269 -17.73 -19.80 -18.86
CA TYR A 269 -17.50 -18.60 -19.66
C TYR A 269 -16.85 -18.94 -20.99
N SER A 270 -17.02 -18.08 -21.99
CA SER A 270 -16.23 -18.21 -23.21
C SER A 270 -14.78 -17.79 -22.98
N VAL A 271 -13.83 -18.37 -23.71
CA VAL A 271 -12.40 -17.97 -23.64
C VAL A 271 -12.21 -16.46 -23.86
N PRO A 272 -12.87 -15.81 -24.84
CA PRO A 272 -12.81 -14.36 -24.98
C PRO A 272 -13.34 -13.61 -23.74
N TYR A 273 -14.39 -14.12 -23.10
CA TYR A 273 -14.91 -13.53 -21.87
C TYR A 273 -13.91 -13.70 -20.71
N CYS A 274 -13.28 -14.87 -20.54
CA CYS A 274 -12.22 -15.05 -19.55
C CYS A 274 -11.05 -14.07 -19.77
N SER A 275 -10.56 -13.95 -21.01
CA SER A 275 -9.50 -12.99 -21.35
C SER A 275 -9.92 -11.55 -21.07
N LYS A 276 -11.18 -11.20 -21.38
CA LYS A 276 -11.73 -9.88 -21.08
C LYS A 276 -11.82 -9.66 -19.57
N VAL A 277 -12.36 -10.60 -18.81
CA VAL A 277 -12.43 -10.55 -17.34
C VAL A 277 -11.03 -10.37 -16.77
N ILE A 278 -10.05 -11.15 -17.18
CA ILE A 278 -8.66 -11.04 -16.69
C ILE A 278 -8.07 -9.67 -17.05
N LYS A 279 -8.30 -9.17 -18.26
CA LYS A 279 -7.79 -7.86 -18.67
C LYS A 279 -8.48 -6.70 -17.97
N ASP A 280 -9.79 -6.80 -17.77
CA ASP A 280 -10.59 -5.80 -17.06
C ASP A 280 -10.34 -5.86 -15.55
N PHE A 281 -10.00 -7.04 -15.03
CA PHE A 281 -9.72 -7.29 -13.62
C PHE A 281 -8.26 -7.11 -13.25
N SER A 282 -7.26 -7.27 -14.12
CA SER A 282 -5.82 -7.16 -13.79
C SER A 282 -5.05 -6.08 -14.55
N GLY A 283 -5.70 -5.41 -15.50
CA GLY A 283 -5.06 -4.48 -16.44
C GLY A 283 -4.10 -5.15 -17.44
N SER A 284 -3.83 -6.44 -17.26
CA SER A 284 -2.85 -7.23 -18.00
C SER A 284 -3.52 -8.36 -18.75
N THR A 285 -2.90 -8.85 -19.82
CA THR A 285 -3.33 -10.09 -20.47
C THR A 285 -3.10 -11.29 -19.55
N PHE A 286 -3.82 -12.39 -19.81
CA PHE A 286 -3.62 -13.65 -19.07
C PHE A 286 -2.15 -14.09 -19.02
N SER A 287 -1.44 -14.00 -20.14
CA SER A 287 -0.03 -14.39 -20.21
C SER A 287 0.89 -13.50 -19.38
N GLU A 288 0.61 -12.20 -19.33
CA GLU A 288 1.38 -11.24 -18.53
C GLU A 288 1.14 -11.47 -17.04
N LEU A 289 -0.13 -11.61 -16.62
CA LEU A 289 -0.49 -11.93 -15.24
C LEU A 289 0.13 -13.26 -14.78
N LEU A 290 0.05 -14.30 -15.62
CA LEU A 290 0.64 -15.60 -15.29
C LEU A 290 2.16 -15.52 -15.17
N THR A 291 2.79 -14.70 -16.03
CA THR A 291 4.24 -14.48 -16.01
C THR A 291 4.69 -13.76 -14.73
N SER A 292 3.99 -12.71 -14.31
CA SER A 292 4.35 -11.97 -13.09
C SER A 292 4.27 -12.85 -11.84
N VAL A 293 3.18 -13.63 -11.70
CA VAL A 293 2.99 -14.57 -10.59
C VAL A 293 4.11 -15.62 -10.57
N ARG A 294 4.47 -16.19 -11.72
CA ARG A 294 5.56 -17.17 -11.82
C ARG A 294 6.92 -16.58 -11.48
N LEU A 295 7.21 -15.35 -11.92
CA LEU A 295 8.47 -14.69 -11.61
C LEU A 295 8.63 -14.45 -10.11
N GLN A 296 7.59 -13.94 -9.47
CA GLN A 296 7.57 -13.71 -8.03
C GLN A 296 7.79 -15.02 -7.23
N GLN A 297 7.10 -16.09 -7.60
CA GLN A 297 7.35 -17.40 -6.97
C GLN A 297 8.76 -17.92 -7.27
N GLY A 298 9.31 -17.61 -8.45
CA GLY A 298 10.67 -17.95 -8.83
C GLY A 298 11.71 -17.26 -7.94
N GLU A 299 11.54 -15.97 -7.68
CA GLU A 299 12.37 -15.21 -6.73
C GLU A 299 12.34 -15.84 -5.34
N ASN A 300 11.14 -16.12 -4.82
CA ASN A 300 10.99 -16.79 -3.53
C ASN A 300 11.76 -18.12 -3.48
N PHE A 301 11.63 -18.97 -4.51
CA PHE A 301 12.37 -20.23 -4.54
C PHE A 301 13.88 -20.03 -4.69
N LEU A 302 14.33 -19.01 -5.42
CA LEU A 302 15.75 -18.69 -5.57
C LEU A 302 16.39 -18.26 -4.25
N LEU A 303 15.65 -17.51 -3.42
CA LEU A 303 16.13 -16.95 -2.15
C LEU A 303 15.95 -17.90 -0.97
N LEU A 304 14.84 -18.63 -0.91
CA LEU A 304 14.43 -19.40 0.27
C LEU A 304 14.76 -20.90 0.17
N THR A 305 15.28 -21.36 -0.97
CA THR A 305 15.54 -22.80 -1.19
C THR A 305 16.85 -23.03 -1.93
N GLN A 306 17.37 -24.25 -1.80
CA GLN A 306 18.54 -24.74 -2.55
C GLN A 306 18.17 -25.45 -3.86
N MET A 307 16.93 -25.31 -4.33
CA MET A 307 16.47 -25.97 -5.56
C MET A 307 17.33 -25.55 -6.76
N SER A 308 17.57 -26.45 -7.72
CA SER A 308 18.25 -26.06 -8.95
C SER A 308 17.36 -25.13 -9.78
N VAL A 309 17.94 -24.31 -10.66
CA VAL A 309 17.16 -23.45 -11.57
C VAL A 309 16.22 -24.28 -12.45
N ALA A 310 16.61 -25.51 -12.79
CA ALA A 310 15.77 -26.44 -13.54
C ALA A 310 14.55 -26.89 -12.71
N ASP A 311 14.74 -27.24 -11.45
CA ASP A 311 13.64 -27.65 -10.55
C ASP A 311 12.69 -26.48 -10.27
N ILE A 312 13.23 -25.28 -10.09
CA ILE A 312 12.43 -24.06 -9.92
C ILE A 312 11.58 -23.83 -11.17
N SER A 313 12.20 -23.87 -12.36
CA SER A 313 11.48 -23.72 -13.63
C SER A 313 10.32 -24.71 -13.76
N ALA A 314 10.57 -25.99 -13.45
CA ALA A 314 9.54 -27.03 -13.47
C ALA A 314 8.41 -26.74 -12.48
N ARG A 315 8.75 -26.31 -11.25
CA ARG A 315 7.78 -25.99 -10.20
C ARG A 315 6.96 -24.72 -10.48
N LEU A 316 7.48 -23.84 -11.33
CA LEU A 316 6.75 -22.68 -11.83
C LEU A 316 5.83 -23.00 -13.01
N GLY A 317 5.90 -24.21 -13.56
CA GLY A 317 5.07 -24.62 -14.70
C GLY A 317 5.64 -24.24 -16.07
N TYR A 318 6.95 -23.99 -16.16
CA TYR A 318 7.62 -23.86 -17.45
C TYR A 318 8.03 -25.24 -17.97
N LYS A 319 7.82 -25.47 -19.28
CA LYS A 319 8.21 -26.74 -19.93
C LYS A 319 9.72 -26.91 -20.03
N ASN A 320 10.47 -25.80 -20.12
CA ASN A 320 11.91 -25.80 -20.30
C ASN A 320 12.57 -24.70 -19.44
N PRO A 321 13.68 -25.02 -18.74
CA PRO A 321 14.46 -24.05 -17.94
C PRO A 321 14.87 -22.79 -18.71
N GLU A 322 15.16 -22.90 -20.00
CA GLU A 322 15.62 -21.79 -20.84
C GLU A 322 14.53 -20.70 -20.96
N THR A 323 13.25 -21.08 -20.99
CA THR A 323 12.16 -20.09 -21.03
C THR A 323 12.09 -19.33 -19.73
N PHE A 324 12.17 -20.01 -18.58
CA PHE A 324 12.20 -19.33 -17.29
C PHE A 324 13.39 -18.38 -17.20
N ILE A 325 14.60 -18.84 -17.54
CA ILE A 325 15.82 -18.01 -17.50
C ILE A 325 15.67 -16.76 -18.37
N ARG A 326 15.19 -16.91 -19.61
CA ARG A 326 15.00 -15.78 -20.53
C ARG A 326 13.95 -14.79 -20.03
N VAL A 327 12.84 -15.29 -19.50
CA VAL A 327 11.77 -14.44 -18.94
C VAL A 327 12.31 -13.72 -17.70
N PHE A 328 13.00 -14.42 -16.80
CA PHE A 328 13.60 -13.82 -15.61
C PHE A 328 14.62 -12.73 -15.96
N GLN A 329 15.52 -12.99 -16.91
CA GLN A 329 16.47 -11.99 -17.40
C GLN A 329 15.77 -10.76 -17.99
N ARG A 330 14.67 -10.95 -18.72
CA ARG A 330 13.93 -9.84 -19.30
C ARG A 330 13.34 -8.92 -18.23
N TYR A 331 12.85 -9.48 -17.12
CA TYR A 331 12.15 -8.72 -16.08
C TYR A 331 13.06 -8.24 -14.94
N ARG A 332 14.18 -8.93 -14.68
CA ARG A 332 15.12 -8.61 -13.58
C ARG A 332 16.48 -8.15 -14.05
N HIS A 333 16.69 -8.08 -15.36
CA HIS A 333 17.96 -7.67 -15.98
C HIS A 333 19.18 -8.51 -15.54
N MET A 334 18.95 -9.71 -15.02
CA MET A 334 19.98 -10.65 -14.58
C MET A 334 19.48 -12.09 -14.62
N THR A 335 20.39 -13.06 -14.61
CA THR A 335 20.01 -14.48 -14.61
C THR A 335 19.50 -14.93 -13.24
N PRO A 336 18.64 -15.97 -13.15
CA PRO A 336 18.24 -16.56 -11.87
C PRO A 336 19.44 -16.92 -10.97
N SER A 337 20.51 -17.46 -11.56
CA SER A 337 21.74 -17.81 -10.83
C SER A 337 22.54 -16.60 -10.37
N GLN A 338 22.51 -15.49 -11.11
CA GLN A 338 23.08 -14.21 -10.66
C GLN A 338 22.25 -13.63 -9.52
N TYR A 339 20.93 -13.60 -9.68
CA TYR A 339 19.99 -13.12 -8.67
C TYR A 339 20.16 -13.87 -7.34
N ARG A 340 20.23 -15.20 -7.38
CA ARG A 340 20.53 -16.01 -6.19
C ARG A 340 21.87 -15.62 -5.57
N ARG A 341 22.95 -15.52 -6.35
CA ARG A 341 24.29 -15.20 -5.79
C ARG A 341 24.36 -13.81 -5.15
N GLN A 342 23.63 -12.84 -5.67
CA GLN A 342 23.62 -11.48 -5.15
C GLN A 342 22.77 -11.31 -3.88
N ASN A 343 21.77 -12.18 -3.69
CA ASN A 343 20.77 -12.03 -2.63
C ASN A 343 20.73 -13.24 -1.66
N ALA A 344 21.65 -14.19 -1.82
CA ALA A 344 21.77 -15.34 -0.94
C ALA A 344 22.45 -14.94 0.38
N PHE A 345 21.66 -15.05 1.45
CA PHE A 345 22.00 -15.67 2.76
C PHE A 345 23.47 -15.99 3.02
#